data_AF-A0A1V4I881-F1
#
_entry.id   AF-A0A1V4I881-F1
#
_cell.length_a   1.000
_cell.length_b   1.000
_cell.length_c   1.000
_cell.angle_alpha   90.00
_cell.angle_beta   90.00
_cell.angle_gamma   90.00
#
_symmetry.space_group_name_H-M   'P 1'
#
loop_
_entity.id
_entity.type
_entity.pdbx_description
1 polymer ?
#
loop_
_entity_poly.entity_id
_entity_poly.type
_entity_poly.pdbx_seq_one_letter_code
_entity_poly.pdbx_strand_id
1 'polypeptide(L)'
;MFSEVLEYYSKPGAITNLDKYKTFTDWLTNNPTAIYQVVQGLIVHDSWVGDYGESYNENHEYSQKTAYMEDLLDKILEIDGSNLAIPRHPRDRVIACCREFATLMCAFLRAKKIPARSRCGFALYFGWNGIYEDHWICEYWNGDQWLRCDPQLDPLQQSSVINWALKGNDIKNKMNRIQQFNPYDLKCDEFITAGEAWKLCREGNENPEHFGISSPIRPEWGIDSLFGLWFIRGQLLRDFAALNKVETVPYLVRICKGLDWKPWHLVYAKDSELTDEELSLLDKIADLTTDVDTNFYKIREAYLTNKDLTVPDEIISR
;
A
#
# COMPACT_ATOMS: atom_id res chain seq x y z
N MET A 1 12.00 -20.86 -12.38
CA MET A 1 10.69 -20.30 -11.99
C MET A 1 10.76 -19.59 -10.64
N PHE A 2 10.72 -20.26 -9.49
CA PHE A 2 10.71 -19.57 -8.18
C PHE A 2 11.91 -18.62 -7.97
N SER A 3 13.11 -19.04 -8.36
CA SER A 3 14.32 -18.19 -8.33
C SER A 3 14.20 -16.91 -9.17
N GLU A 4 13.47 -16.93 -10.29
CA GLU A 4 13.30 -15.76 -11.15
C GLU A 4 12.30 -14.76 -10.56
N VAL A 5 11.28 -15.25 -9.85
CA VAL A 5 10.35 -14.42 -9.08
C VAL A 5 11.10 -13.63 -8.01
N LEU A 6 11.92 -14.33 -7.22
CA LEU A 6 12.75 -13.69 -6.19
C LEU A 6 13.75 -12.71 -6.80
N GLU A 7 14.42 -13.09 -7.90
CA GLU A 7 15.35 -12.19 -8.59
C GLU A 7 14.63 -10.93 -9.10
N TYR A 8 13.46 -11.08 -9.70
CA TYR A 8 12.67 -9.95 -10.17
C TYR A 8 12.35 -9.00 -9.00
N TYR A 9 11.80 -9.51 -7.90
CA TYR A 9 11.42 -8.70 -6.75
C TYR A 9 12.61 -8.21 -5.90
N SER A 10 13.83 -8.68 -6.15
CA SER A 10 15.06 -8.16 -5.52
C SER A 10 15.64 -6.91 -6.21
N LYS A 11 15.11 -6.53 -7.38
CA LYS A 11 15.59 -5.39 -8.18
C LYS A 11 14.63 -4.20 -8.08
N PRO A 12 15.11 -2.95 -8.03
CA PRO A 12 14.23 -1.78 -8.06
C PRO A 12 13.42 -1.69 -9.37
N GLY A 13 12.26 -1.02 -9.30
CA GLY A 13 11.59 -0.40 -10.46
C GLY A 13 11.90 1.08 -10.50
N ALA A 14 11.24 1.85 -11.38
CA ALA A 14 11.50 3.29 -11.48
C ALA A 14 11.18 4.04 -10.17
N ILE A 15 10.03 3.73 -9.56
CA ILE A 15 9.53 4.36 -8.33
C ILE A 15 10.36 4.00 -7.09
N THR A 16 10.90 2.78 -7.06
CA THR A 16 11.69 2.22 -5.95
C THR A 16 13.19 2.28 -6.20
N ASN A 17 13.63 2.95 -7.27
CA ASN A 17 15.05 3.22 -7.50
C ASN A 17 15.55 4.22 -6.45
N LEU A 18 16.68 3.93 -5.83
CA LEU A 18 17.33 4.75 -4.80
C LEU A 18 18.80 5.02 -5.14
N ASP A 19 19.18 4.99 -6.42
CA ASP A 19 20.56 5.19 -6.87
C ASP A 19 21.15 6.51 -6.36
N LYS A 20 20.35 7.58 -6.25
CA LYS A 20 20.76 8.87 -5.66
C LYS A 20 21.18 8.72 -4.19
N TYR A 21 20.60 7.77 -3.46
CA TYR A 21 20.83 7.52 -2.03
C TYR A 21 21.69 6.29 -1.78
N LYS A 22 22.46 5.83 -2.77
CA LYS A 22 23.25 4.59 -2.68
C LYS A 22 24.14 4.55 -1.43
N THR A 23 24.79 5.66 -1.07
CA THR A 23 25.63 5.74 0.14
C THR A 23 24.86 5.39 1.41
N PHE A 24 23.62 5.87 1.53
CA PHE A 24 22.77 5.55 2.67
C PHE A 24 22.28 4.10 2.62
N THR A 25 21.84 3.61 1.45
CA THR A 25 21.37 2.22 1.34
C THR A 25 22.49 1.19 1.51
N ASP A 26 23.74 1.54 1.16
CA ASP A 26 24.92 0.72 1.42
C ASP A 26 25.18 0.63 2.95
N TRP A 27 25.06 1.76 3.66
CA TRP A 27 25.19 1.83 5.12
C TRP A 27 24.08 1.10 5.88
N LEU A 28 22.83 1.18 5.38
CA LEU A 28 21.65 0.61 6.02
C LEU A 28 21.86 -0.89 6.33
N THR A 29 21.23 -1.42 7.37
CA THR A 29 21.33 -2.86 7.68
C THR A 29 20.54 -3.72 6.70
N ASN A 30 20.86 -5.01 6.61
CA ASN A 30 20.04 -6.01 5.89
C ASN A 30 18.92 -6.59 6.78
N ASN A 31 18.81 -6.17 8.04
CA ASN A 31 17.77 -6.64 8.97
C ASN A 31 16.41 -5.96 8.65
N PRO A 32 15.38 -6.70 8.23
CA PRO A 32 14.08 -6.12 7.86
C PRO A 32 13.40 -5.35 9.00
N THR A 33 13.52 -5.80 10.26
CA THR A 33 12.94 -5.11 11.42
C THR A 33 13.57 -3.74 11.65
N ALA A 34 14.88 -3.61 11.44
CA ALA A 34 15.55 -2.32 11.56
C ALA A 34 15.24 -1.40 10.38
N ILE A 35 15.11 -1.94 9.16
CA ILE A 35 14.64 -1.17 7.99
C ILE A 35 13.22 -0.63 8.23
N TYR A 36 12.34 -1.48 8.75
CA TYR A 36 10.98 -1.13 9.15
C TYR A 36 10.96 0.07 10.12
N GLN A 37 11.81 0.06 11.16
CA GLN A 37 11.94 1.17 12.11
C GLN A 37 12.53 2.44 11.49
N VAL A 38 13.47 2.31 10.55
CA VAL A 38 13.99 3.47 9.81
C VAL A 38 12.85 4.15 9.06
N VAL A 39 12.01 3.41 8.32
CA VAL A 39 10.85 4.00 7.62
C VAL A 39 9.96 4.79 8.59
N GLN A 40 9.62 4.21 9.74
CA GLN A 40 8.80 4.86 10.77
C GLN A 40 9.42 6.13 11.36
N GLY A 41 10.75 6.18 11.43
CA GLY A 41 11.48 7.35 11.89
C GLY A 41 11.54 8.49 10.88
N LEU A 42 11.22 8.24 9.60
CA LEU A 42 11.35 9.23 8.52
C LEU A 42 10.03 9.87 8.12
N ILE A 43 8.93 9.13 8.20
CA ILE A 43 7.61 9.55 7.74
C ILE A 43 6.53 9.37 8.80
N VAL A 44 5.46 10.15 8.71
CA VAL A 44 4.27 10.07 9.58
C VAL A 44 3.02 9.97 8.71
N HIS A 45 2.07 9.13 9.13
CA HIS A 45 0.82 8.99 8.41
C HIS A 45 -0.08 10.23 8.63
N ASP A 46 -0.67 10.77 7.57
CA ASP A 46 -1.50 11.98 7.58
C ASP A 46 -2.59 11.98 8.67
N SER A 47 -3.25 10.84 8.82
CA SER A 47 -4.36 10.59 9.74
C SER A 47 -3.91 10.39 11.19
N TRP A 48 -2.61 10.26 11.45
CA TRP A 48 -2.05 10.01 12.78
C TRP A 48 -1.25 11.19 13.34
N VAL A 49 -1.04 12.27 12.58
CA VAL A 49 -0.22 13.42 13.02
C VAL A 49 -0.67 13.94 14.39
N GLY A 50 -1.98 14.06 14.59
CA GLY A 50 -2.57 14.50 15.85
C GLY A 50 -2.33 13.53 17.02
N ASP A 51 -2.34 12.22 16.77
CA ASP A 51 -2.08 11.20 17.80
C ASP A 51 -0.65 11.24 18.34
N TYR A 52 0.31 11.76 17.55
CA TYR A 52 1.67 12.05 18.01
C TYR A 52 1.81 13.38 18.75
N GLY A 53 0.71 14.10 18.98
CA GLY A 53 0.70 15.40 19.67
C GLY A 53 1.21 16.57 18.82
N GLU A 54 1.20 16.41 17.49
CA GLU A 54 1.64 17.43 16.55
C GLU A 54 0.47 17.96 15.71
N SER A 55 0.65 19.16 15.15
CA SER A 55 -0.33 19.75 14.23
C SER A 55 0.04 19.44 12.78
N TYR A 56 -0.97 19.22 11.94
CA TYR A 56 -0.77 19.05 10.51
C TYR A 56 -0.08 20.30 9.91
N ASN A 57 1.00 20.10 9.16
CA ASN A 57 1.77 21.16 8.52
C ASN A 57 1.93 20.85 7.02
N GLU A 58 1.25 21.62 6.17
CA GLU A 58 1.28 21.43 4.71
C GLU A 58 2.71 21.51 4.12
N ASN A 59 3.63 22.24 4.79
CA ASN A 59 5.03 22.28 4.36
C ASN A 59 5.75 20.93 4.47
N HIS A 60 5.15 19.94 5.15
CA HIS A 60 5.70 18.59 5.31
C HIS A 60 5.18 17.62 4.27
N GLU A 61 4.27 18.04 3.39
CA GLU A 61 3.82 17.25 2.25
C GLU A 61 4.85 17.26 1.12
N TYR A 62 4.91 16.17 0.36
CA TYR A 62 5.60 16.14 -0.93
C TYR A 62 4.72 16.75 -2.04
N SER A 63 5.32 17.55 -2.92
CA SER A 63 4.59 18.31 -3.94
C SER A 63 4.33 17.51 -5.23
N GLN A 64 5.07 16.43 -5.44
CA GLN A 64 4.96 15.56 -6.61
C GLN A 64 3.55 15.00 -6.79
N LYS A 65 3.16 14.74 -8.04
CA LYS A 65 1.87 14.11 -8.35
C LYS A 65 1.87 12.64 -7.94
N THR A 66 2.98 11.97 -8.25
CA THR A 66 3.34 10.65 -7.73
C THR A 66 4.72 10.75 -7.12
N ALA A 67 4.84 10.58 -5.80
CA ALA A 67 6.13 10.57 -5.14
C ALA A 67 6.90 9.29 -5.45
N TYR A 68 8.07 9.44 -6.07
CA TYR A 68 9.05 8.37 -6.17
C TYR A 68 9.80 8.32 -4.83
N MET A 69 10.40 7.18 -4.48
CA MET A 69 11.03 7.06 -3.16
C MET A 69 12.22 7.99 -2.98
N GLU A 70 12.88 8.41 -4.08
CA GLU A 70 13.86 9.50 -4.02
C GLU A 70 13.23 10.87 -3.72
N ASP A 71 12.03 11.18 -4.23
CA ASP A 71 11.32 12.43 -3.89
C ASP A 71 10.98 12.49 -2.41
N LEU A 72 10.53 11.35 -1.87
CA LEU A 72 10.19 11.24 -0.47
C LEU A 72 11.42 11.48 0.41
N LEU A 73 12.56 10.86 0.06
CA LEU A 73 13.83 11.09 0.76
C LEU A 73 14.39 12.51 0.57
N ASP A 74 14.16 13.13 -0.58
CA ASP A 74 14.49 14.54 -0.79
C ASP A 74 13.70 15.42 0.17
N LYS A 75 12.39 15.20 0.26
CA LYS A 75 11.53 15.97 1.15
C LYS A 75 11.89 15.75 2.63
N ILE A 76 12.26 14.52 3.00
CA ILE A 76 12.75 14.18 4.35
C ILE A 76 13.99 14.99 4.72
N LEU A 77 14.93 15.16 3.79
CA LEU A 77 16.16 15.93 4.01
C LEU A 77 15.96 17.45 3.91
N GLU A 78 14.94 17.89 3.16
CA GLU A 78 14.55 19.30 3.10
C GLU A 78 14.01 19.78 4.45
N ILE A 79 13.15 18.97 5.10
CA ILE A 79 12.57 19.29 6.42
C ILE A 79 13.63 19.22 7.51
N ASP A 80 14.42 18.13 7.53
CA ASP A 80 15.52 17.93 8.47
C ASP A 80 16.72 17.32 7.75
N GLY A 81 17.78 18.12 7.57
CA GLY A 81 19.02 17.74 6.89
C GLY A 81 19.91 16.76 7.66
N SER A 82 19.48 16.29 8.83
CA SER A 82 20.16 15.23 9.59
C SER A 82 20.21 13.92 8.80
N ASN A 83 21.22 13.09 9.09
CA ASN A 83 21.41 11.79 8.44
C ASN A 83 20.12 10.95 8.50
N LEU A 84 19.75 10.31 7.39
CA LEU A 84 18.58 9.41 7.28
C LEU A 84 18.62 8.22 8.27
N ALA A 85 19.78 7.91 8.84
CA ALA A 85 19.95 6.94 9.92
C ALA A 85 19.31 7.37 11.26
N ILE A 86 19.07 8.67 11.44
CA ILE A 86 18.57 9.24 12.68
C ILE A 86 17.04 9.36 12.58
N PRO A 87 16.29 8.76 13.51
CA PRO A 87 14.85 8.94 13.56
C PRO A 87 14.53 10.39 13.89
N ARG A 88 13.51 10.93 13.21
CA ARG A 88 13.06 12.31 13.38
C ARG A 88 11.98 12.39 14.46
N HIS A 89 11.90 13.55 15.11
CA HIS A 89 10.73 13.90 15.91
C HIS A 89 9.49 13.87 15.00
N PRO A 90 8.30 13.45 15.47
CA PRO A 90 7.10 13.43 14.61
C PRO A 90 6.84 14.72 13.83
N ARG A 91 7.07 15.88 14.48
CA ARG A 91 6.97 17.21 13.84
C ARG A 91 7.93 17.47 12.70
N ASP A 92 9.02 16.72 12.59
CA ASP A 92 10.08 16.87 11.58
C ASP A 92 10.02 15.75 10.51
N ARG A 93 9.00 14.89 10.56
CA ARG A 93 8.78 13.83 9.56
C ARG A 93 7.99 14.37 8.36
N VAL A 94 8.18 13.73 7.22
CA VAL A 94 7.33 13.96 6.04
C VAL A 94 5.95 13.35 6.28
N ILE A 95 4.90 14.10 5.94
CA ILE A 95 3.53 13.62 5.97
C ILE A 95 3.29 12.76 4.73
N ALA A 96 2.81 11.54 4.93
CA ALA A 96 2.58 10.56 3.89
C ALA A 96 1.39 9.64 4.23
N CYS A 97 1.10 8.65 3.39
CA CYS A 97 0.07 7.64 3.67
C CYS A 97 0.65 6.21 3.63
N CYS A 98 -0.18 5.21 3.92
CA CYS A 98 0.19 3.78 3.98
C CYS A 98 1.06 3.30 2.80
N ARG A 99 0.79 3.80 1.58
CA ARG A 99 1.53 3.44 0.37
C ARG A 99 3.00 3.87 0.42
N GLU A 100 3.32 5.04 0.98
CA GLU A 100 4.72 5.48 1.12
C GLU A 100 5.48 4.62 2.12
N PHE A 101 4.86 4.22 3.24
CA PHE A 101 5.47 3.30 4.20
C PHE A 101 5.81 1.96 3.52
N ALA A 102 4.82 1.34 2.87
CA ALA A 102 4.99 0.07 2.18
C ALA A 102 6.04 0.14 1.06
N THR A 103 6.03 1.21 0.27
CA THR A 103 6.90 1.35 -0.91
C THR A 103 8.32 1.75 -0.53
N LEU A 104 8.51 2.57 0.51
CA LEU A 104 9.85 2.95 0.99
C LEU A 104 10.55 1.75 1.62
N MET A 105 9.84 0.95 2.43
CA MET A 105 10.38 -0.31 2.95
C MET A 105 10.77 -1.26 1.81
N CYS A 106 9.90 -1.43 0.82
CA CYS A 106 10.15 -2.24 -0.37
C CYS A 106 11.40 -1.76 -1.14
N ALA A 107 11.57 -0.45 -1.31
CA ALA A 107 12.74 0.14 -1.96
C ALA A 107 14.04 -0.14 -1.19
N PHE A 108 14.05 0.03 0.14
CA PHE A 108 15.21 -0.28 0.97
C PHE A 108 15.58 -1.77 0.92
N LEU A 109 14.61 -2.68 0.99
CA LEU A 109 14.85 -4.11 0.89
C LEU A 109 15.43 -4.50 -0.49
N ARG A 110 14.89 -3.94 -1.58
CA ARG A 110 15.42 -4.13 -2.94
C ARG A 110 16.83 -3.58 -3.10
N ALA A 111 17.15 -2.43 -2.48
CA ALA A 111 18.51 -1.91 -2.46
C ALA A 111 19.49 -2.90 -1.78
N LYS A 112 19.00 -3.67 -0.80
CA LYS A 112 19.72 -4.77 -0.14
C LYS A 112 19.65 -6.12 -0.84
N LYS A 113 19.05 -6.18 -2.05
CA LYS A 113 18.83 -7.41 -2.81
C LYS A 113 17.94 -8.43 -2.07
N ILE A 114 17.15 -7.98 -1.11
CA ILE A 114 16.12 -8.78 -0.46
C ILE A 114 14.86 -8.69 -1.33
N PRO A 115 14.31 -9.82 -1.84
CA PRO A 115 13.08 -9.80 -2.62
C PRO A 115 11.93 -9.16 -1.83
N ALA A 116 11.34 -8.11 -2.39
CA ALA A 116 10.24 -7.39 -1.76
C ALA A 116 9.23 -6.87 -2.80
N ARG A 117 7.97 -6.80 -2.40
CA ARG A 117 6.87 -6.24 -3.20
C ARG A 117 5.85 -5.53 -2.32
N SER A 118 5.45 -4.34 -2.73
CA SER A 118 4.32 -3.64 -2.12
C SER A 118 3.03 -4.29 -2.57
N ARG A 119 2.08 -4.42 -1.64
CA ARG A 119 0.75 -4.99 -1.88
C ARG A 119 -0.31 -3.99 -1.47
N CYS A 120 -1.39 -3.98 -2.22
CA CYS A 120 -2.53 -3.10 -2.04
C CYS A 120 -3.78 -3.95 -1.78
N GLY A 121 -4.61 -3.54 -0.83
CA GLY A 121 -5.72 -4.34 -0.33
C GLY A 121 -6.41 -3.68 0.85
N PHE A 122 -6.75 -4.48 1.85
CA PHE A 122 -7.57 -4.05 2.97
C PHE A 122 -7.14 -4.66 4.31
N ALA A 123 -6.99 -3.81 5.32
CA ALA A 123 -6.59 -4.18 6.67
C ALA A 123 -7.80 -4.28 7.61
N LEU A 124 -7.93 -5.41 8.30
CA LEU A 124 -9.02 -5.62 9.26
C LEU A 124 -8.65 -5.12 10.67
N TYR A 125 -7.36 -4.93 10.96
CA TYR A 125 -6.88 -4.45 12.25
C TYR A 125 -7.09 -2.94 12.46
N PHE A 126 -7.51 -2.20 11.43
CA PHE A 126 -8.05 -0.85 11.56
C PHE A 126 -9.59 -0.85 11.70
N GLY A 127 -10.28 -1.80 11.03
CA GLY A 127 -11.74 -1.91 11.02
C GLY A 127 -12.32 -2.95 11.99
N TRP A 128 -12.08 -2.81 13.30
CA TRP A 128 -12.63 -3.72 14.34
C TRP A 128 -14.16 -3.75 14.45
N ASN A 129 -14.86 -2.89 13.70
CA ASN A 129 -16.31 -2.88 13.53
C ASN A 129 -16.80 -3.75 12.36
N GLY A 130 -15.93 -4.52 11.71
CA GLY A 130 -16.28 -5.39 10.58
C GLY A 130 -16.04 -4.74 9.21
N ILE A 131 -15.31 -3.62 9.18
CA ILE A 131 -14.90 -2.94 7.95
C ILE A 131 -13.51 -3.44 7.53
N TYR A 132 -13.29 -3.47 6.22
CA TYR A 132 -12.03 -3.75 5.57
C TYR A 132 -11.46 -2.41 5.06
N GLU A 133 -10.47 -1.87 5.78
CA GLU A 133 -9.93 -0.52 5.54
C GLU A 133 -8.86 -0.51 4.45
N ASP A 134 -8.95 0.38 3.46
CA ASP A 134 -7.96 0.61 2.39
C ASP A 134 -6.55 0.66 2.97
N HIS A 135 -5.68 -0.22 2.50
CA HIS A 135 -4.33 -0.26 3.05
C HIS A 135 -3.27 -0.81 2.10
N TRP A 136 -2.02 -0.44 2.38
CA TRP A 136 -0.83 -0.93 1.69
C TRP A 136 0.13 -1.58 2.68
N ILE A 137 0.69 -2.72 2.30
CA ILE A 137 1.69 -3.45 3.09
C ILE A 137 2.90 -3.81 2.22
N CYS A 138 3.97 -4.27 2.85
CA CYS A 138 5.12 -4.86 2.15
C CYS A 138 5.16 -6.36 2.37
N GLU A 139 5.30 -7.14 1.30
CA GLU A 139 5.72 -8.54 1.36
C GLU A 139 7.23 -8.62 1.12
N TYR A 140 7.96 -9.41 1.90
CA TYR A 140 9.38 -9.67 1.69
C TYR A 140 9.75 -11.13 1.92
N TRP A 141 10.77 -11.61 1.20
CA TRP A 141 11.28 -12.97 1.33
C TRP A 141 12.26 -13.06 2.51
N ASN A 142 11.96 -13.89 3.50
CA ASN A 142 12.82 -14.06 4.68
C ASN A 142 13.95 -15.10 4.49
N GLY A 143 14.02 -15.73 3.31
CA GLY A 143 14.92 -16.84 3.02
C GLY A 143 14.20 -18.18 2.81
N ASP A 144 12.98 -18.30 3.33
CA ASP A 144 12.16 -19.54 3.33
C ASP A 144 10.71 -19.31 2.87
N GLN A 145 10.11 -18.16 3.21
CA GLN A 145 8.75 -17.79 2.83
C GLN A 145 8.58 -16.27 2.67
N TRP A 146 7.50 -15.87 2.02
CA TRP A 146 7.07 -14.47 2.00
C TRP A 146 6.41 -14.12 3.33
N LEU A 147 6.93 -13.09 3.99
CA LEU A 147 6.29 -12.49 5.16
C LEU A 147 5.59 -11.19 4.75
N ARG A 148 4.39 -10.99 5.30
CA ARG A 148 3.60 -9.77 5.15
C ARG A 148 3.86 -8.85 6.33
N CYS A 149 4.26 -7.62 6.10
CA CYS A 149 4.46 -6.66 7.17
C CYS A 149 3.88 -5.29 6.82
N ASP A 150 3.38 -4.60 7.84
CA ASP A 150 2.87 -3.25 7.72
C ASP A 150 3.85 -2.24 8.34
N PRO A 151 4.76 -1.62 7.54
CA PRO A 151 5.74 -0.64 8.03
C PRO A 151 5.14 0.61 8.66
N GLN A 152 3.83 0.86 8.54
CA GLN A 152 3.19 1.99 9.19
C GLN A 152 3.07 1.84 10.71
N LEU A 153 2.86 0.60 11.19
CA LEU A 153 2.49 0.35 12.58
C LEU A 153 3.68 0.47 13.54
N ASP A 154 3.98 1.68 13.97
CA ASP A 154 4.97 1.91 15.02
C ASP A 154 4.40 1.53 16.41
N PRO A 155 5.20 1.60 17.50
CA PRO A 155 4.71 1.19 18.82
C PRO A 155 3.45 1.93 19.30
N LEU A 156 3.25 3.20 18.93
CA LEU A 156 2.04 3.93 19.28
C LEU A 156 0.85 3.35 18.53
N GLN A 157 0.95 3.23 17.20
CA GLN A 157 -0.14 2.69 16.39
C GLN A 157 -0.48 1.26 16.76
N GLN A 158 0.51 0.39 17.01
CA GLN A 158 0.31 -0.97 17.51
C GLN A 158 -0.53 -0.99 18.79
N SER A 159 -0.17 -0.17 19.78
CA SER A 159 -0.91 -0.10 21.03
C SER A 159 -2.34 0.45 20.83
N SER A 160 -2.51 1.40 19.92
CA SER A 160 -3.79 2.02 19.60
C SER A 160 -4.73 1.06 18.89
N VAL A 161 -4.28 0.31 17.87
CA VAL A 161 -5.12 -0.67 17.18
C VAL A 161 -5.59 -1.78 18.12
N ILE A 162 -4.74 -2.22 19.06
CA ILE A 162 -5.13 -3.18 20.09
C ILE A 162 -6.14 -2.57 21.07
N ASN A 163 -5.96 -1.30 21.44
CA ASN A 163 -6.92 -0.59 22.28
C ASN A 163 -8.29 -0.46 21.60
N TRP A 164 -8.32 -0.16 20.30
CA TRP A 164 -9.54 -0.12 19.49
C TRP A 164 -10.21 -1.49 19.43
N ALA A 165 -9.44 -2.56 19.24
CA ALA A 165 -9.95 -3.93 19.27
C ALA A 165 -10.67 -4.26 20.58
N LEU A 166 -10.06 -3.90 21.72
CA LEU A 166 -10.62 -4.15 23.05
C LEU A 166 -11.93 -3.39 23.30
N LYS A 167 -12.09 -2.21 22.69
CA LYS A 167 -13.29 -1.37 22.78
C LYS A 167 -14.34 -1.68 21.71
N GLY A 168 -13.93 -2.31 20.61
CA GLY A 168 -14.78 -2.64 19.48
C GLY A 168 -15.78 -3.76 19.77
N ASN A 169 -16.72 -3.94 18.84
CA ASN A 169 -17.70 -5.02 18.90
C ASN A 169 -17.01 -6.40 18.97
N ASP A 170 -17.70 -7.39 19.53
CA ASP A 170 -17.16 -8.74 19.56
C ASP A 170 -17.25 -9.38 18.18
N ILE A 171 -16.13 -9.37 17.45
CA ILE A 171 -15.98 -10.07 16.18
C ILE A 171 -15.44 -11.47 16.41
N LYS A 172 -15.72 -12.40 15.49
CA LYS A 172 -15.31 -13.80 15.61
C LYS A 172 -13.81 -13.92 15.93
N ASN A 173 -13.49 -14.71 16.97
CA ASN A 173 -12.12 -14.96 17.44
C ASN A 173 -11.34 -13.70 17.87
N LYS A 174 -11.99 -12.58 18.20
CA LYS A 174 -11.33 -11.30 18.53
C LYS A 174 -10.15 -11.41 19.47
N MET A 175 -10.31 -12.10 20.60
CA MET A 175 -9.24 -12.20 21.60
C MET A 175 -8.03 -12.99 21.08
N ASN A 176 -8.27 -14.03 20.26
CA ASN A 176 -7.19 -14.78 19.63
C ASN A 176 -6.45 -13.92 18.60
N ARG A 177 -7.18 -13.15 17.78
CA ARG A 177 -6.60 -12.18 16.84
C ARG A 177 -5.75 -11.14 17.56
N ILE A 178 -6.23 -10.56 18.66
CA ILE A 178 -5.47 -9.61 19.49
C ILE A 178 -4.18 -10.25 20.03
N GLN A 179 -4.25 -11.48 20.54
CA GLN A 179 -3.10 -12.17 21.15
C GLN A 179 -2.04 -12.59 20.13
N GLN A 180 -2.43 -12.81 18.88
CA GLN A 180 -1.54 -13.28 17.82
C GLN A 180 -1.12 -12.18 16.84
N PHE A 181 -1.70 -10.98 16.96
CA PHE A 181 -1.43 -9.86 16.07
C PHE A 181 0.07 -9.55 16.02
N ASN A 182 0.62 -9.63 14.81
CA ASN A 182 2.03 -9.37 14.57
C ASN A 182 2.20 -8.53 13.28
N PRO A 183 2.48 -7.23 13.37
CA PRO A 183 2.60 -6.37 12.20
C PRO A 183 3.85 -6.67 11.34
N TYR A 184 4.74 -7.57 11.79
CA TYR A 184 5.90 -8.05 11.05
C TYR A 184 5.64 -9.35 10.27
N ASP A 185 4.51 -10.01 10.53
CA ASP A 185 4.08 -11.27 9.90
C ASP A 185 2.54 -11.39 9.98
N LEU A 186 1.87 -10.54 9.18
CA LEU A 186 0.43 -10.45 9.09
C LEU A 186 -0.16 -11.72 8.47
N LYS A 187 -1.25 -12.21 9.07
CA LYS A 187 -2.00 -13.36 8.57
C LYS A 187 -2.99 -12.96 7.46
N CYS A 188 -3.43 -13.94 6.67
CA CYS A 188 -4.34 -13.70 5.56
C CYS A 188 -5.71 -13.14 5.99
N ASP A 189 -6.11 -13.37 7.24
CA ASP A 189 -7.32 -12.82 7.85
C ASP A 189 -7.08 -11.51 8.62
N GLU A 190 -5.87 -10.95 8.57
CA GLU A 190 -5.53 -9.62 9.09
C GLU A 190 -5.40 -8.59 7.98
N PHE A 191 -4.88 -9.00 6.82
CA PHE A 191 -4.83 -8.22 5.59
C PHE A 191 -5.28 -9.08 4.41
N ILE A 192 -6.31 -8.60 3.71
CA ILE A 192 -6.85 -9.21 2.49
C ILE A 192 -6.34 -8.42 1.29
N THR A 193 -5.67 -9.09 0.37
CA THR A 193 -5.23 -8.47 -0.89
C THR A 193 -6.42 -8.07 -1.73
N ALA A 194 -6.27 -7.06 -2.60
CA ALA A 194 -7.38 -6.58 -3.41
C ALA A 194 -7.99 -7.66 -4.34
N GLY A 195 -7.18 -8.62 -4.80
CA GLY A 195 -7.66 -9.78 -5.57
C GLY A 195 -8.53 -10.73 -4.75
N GLU A 196 -8.14 -11.01 -3.50
CA GLU A 196 -8.96 -11.81 -2.58
C GLU A 196 -10.29 -11.10 -2.27
N ALA A 197 -10.25 -9.79 -2.00
CA ALA A 197 -11.45 -8.98 -1.75
C ALA A 197 -12.40 -8.97 -2.95
N TRP A 198 -11.87 -8.79 -4.17
CA TRP A 198 -12.66 -8.83 -5.40
C TRP A 198 -13.39 -10.17 -5.52
N LYS A 199 -12.68 -11.30 -5.35
CA LYS A 199 -13.28 -12.63 -5.44
C LYS A 199 -14.37 -12.86 -4.39
N LEU A 200 -14.09 -12.53 -3.12
CA LEU A 200 -15.07 -12.66 -2.04
C LEU A 200 -16.38 -11.94 -2.36
N CYS A 201 -16.28 -10.71 -2.85
CA CYS A 201 -17.44 -9.90 -3.21
C CYS A 201 -18.16 -10.41 -4.46
N ARG A 202 -17.42 -10.80 -5.51
CA ARG A 202 -17.98 -11.30 -6.77
C ARG A 202 -18.69 -12.65 -6.60
N GLU A 203 -18.24 -13.48 -5.67
CA GLU A 203 -18.86 -14.76 -5.31
C GLU A 203 -20.03 -14.60 -4.32
N GLY A 204 -20.28 -13.39 -3.81
CA GLY A 204 -21.33 -13.13 -2.81
C GLY A 204 -20.98 -13.61 -1.39
N ASN A 205 -19.71 -13.90 -1.12
CA ASN A 205 -19.21 -14.34 0.17
C ASN A 205 -18.97 -13.17 1.15
N GLU A 206 -18.85 -11.94 0.63
CA GLU A 206 -18.81 -10.72 1.45
C GLU A 206 -19.52 -9.54 0.77
N ASN A 207 -19.96 -8.58 1.60
CA ASN A 207 -20.60 -7.36 1.14
C ASN A 207 -19.56 -6.32 0.66
N PRO A 208 -19.59 -5.86 -0.61
CA PRO A 208 -18.67 -4.83 -1.10
C PRO A 208 -18.70 -3.52 -0.29
N GLU A 209 -19.83 -3.18 0.31
CA GLU A 209 -19.98 -1.97 1.14
C GLU A 209 -19.19 -2.03 2.45
N HIS A 210 -18.59 -3.17 2.79
CA HIS A 210 -17.66 -3.29 3.92
C HIS A 210 -16.21 -3.00 3.53
N PHE A 211 -15.89 -2.85 2.25
CA PHE A 211 -14.53 -2.59 1.75
C PHE A 211 -14.39 -1.16 1.26
N GLY A 212 -13.47 -0.40 1.85
CA GLY A 212 -13.30 1.01 1.53
C GLY A 212 -12.40 1.73 2.51
N ILE A 213 -12.54 3.04 2.63
CA ILE A 213 -11.78 3.84 3.59
C ILE A 213 -12.72 4.74 4.41
N SER A 214 -12.53 4.73 5.72
CA SER A 214 -13.31 5.47 6.72
C SER A 214 -12.86 6.94 6.81
N SER A 215 -12.90 7.64 5.67
CA SER A 215 -12.51 9.06 5.56
C SER A 215 -13.73 9.96 5.29
N PRO A 216 -13.75 11.20 5.80
CA PRO A 216 -14.74 12.19 5.39
C PRO A 216 -14.72 12.40 3.87
N ILE A 217 -15.90 12.36 3.26
CA ILE A 217 -16.09 12.63 1.84
C ILE A 217 -16.31 14.13 1.65
N ARG A 218 -15.64 14.71 0.65
CA ARG A 218 -15.82 16.11 0.29
C ARG A 218 -16.74 16.25 -0.93
N PRO A 219 -17.75 17.14 -0.92
CA PRO A 219 -18.70 17.29 -2.02
C PRO A 219 -18.06 17.53 -3.39
N GLU A 220 -16.93 18.23 -3.43
CA GLU A 220 -16.18 18.55 -4.65
C GLU A 220 -15.57 17.32 -5.35
N TRP A 221 -15.46 16.18 -4.66
CA TRP A 221 -14.93 14.95 -5.27
C TRP A 221 -15.95 14.24 -6.15
N GLY A 222 -17.25 14.58 -6.04
CA GLY A 222 -18.30 13.97 -6.85
C GLY A 222 -18.47 12.46 -6.63
N ILE A 223 -18.13 11.98 -5.43
CA ILE A 223 -18.29 10.59 -4.99
C ILE A 223 -19.21 10.55 -3.77
N ASP A 224 -20.13 9.57 -3.73
CA ASP A 224 -21.12 9.46 -2.67
C ASP A 224 -20.68 8.51 -1.54
N SER A 225 -19.74 7.61 -1.85
CA SER A 225 -19.18 6.63 -0.93
C SER A 225 -17.70 6.45 -1.24
N LEU A 226 -16.92 6.03 -0.22
CA LEU A 226 -15.55 5.52 -0.35
C LEU A 226 -15.48 4.01 -0.14
N PHE A 227 -16.63 3.35 -0.25
CA PHE A 227 -16.82 1.90 -0.13
C PHE A 227 -17.47 1.35 -1.41
N GLY A 228 -17.35 0.04 -1.62
CA GLY A 228 -18.05 -0.68 -2.67
C GLY A 228 -17.15 -1.33 -3.72
N LEU A 229 -17.79 -2.02 -4.67
CA LEU A 229 -17.10 -2.84 -5.67
C LEU A 229 -16.18 -2.01 -6.58
N TRP A 230 -16.59 -0.79 -6.96
CA TRP A 230 -15.75 0.16 -7.68
C TRP A 230 -14.43 0.48 -6.95
N PHE A 231 -14.46 0.55 -5.61
CA PHE A 231 -13.29 0.86 -4.80
C PHE A 231 -12.35 -0.33 -4.74
N ILE A 232 -12.90 -1.54 -4.54
CA ILE A 232 -12.15 -2.80 -4.62
C ILE A 232 -11.48 -2.96 -5.98
N ARG A 233 -12.19 -2.68 -7.08
CA ARG A 233 -11.64 -2.69 -8.45
C ARG A 233 -10.42 -1.78 -8.58
N GLY A 234 -10.52 -0.56 -8.03
CA GLY A 234 -9.42 0.39 -8.02
C GLY A 234 -8.19 -0.16 -7.28
N GLN A 235 -8.40 -0.76 -6.10
CA GLN A 235 -7.31 -1.42 -5.35
C GLN A 235 -6.73 -2.62 -6.11
N LEU A 236 -7.57 -3.41 -6.79
CA LEU A 236 -7.12 -4.57 -7.57
C LEU A 236 -6.16 -4.15 -8.68
N LEU A 237 -6.50 -3.10 -9.43
CA LEU A 237 -5.66 -2.58 -10.50
C LEU A 237 -4.35 -1.98 -9.96
N ARG A 238 -4.40 -1.30 -8.81
CA ARG A 238 -3.20 -0.78 -8.13
C ARG A 238 -2.30 -1.89 -7.58
N ASP A 239 -2.85 -2.96 -6.99
CA ASP A 239 -2.09 -4.14 -6.55
C ASP A 239 -1.43 -4.82 -7.75
N PHE A 240 -2.19 -5.03 -8.83
CA PHE A 240 -1.68 -5.62 -10.07
C PHE A 240 -0.53 -4.78 -10.68
N ALA A 241 -0.66 -3.45 -10.66
CA ALA A 241 0.41 -2.55 -11.09
C ALA A 241 1.64 -2.59 -10.16
N ALA A 242 1.44 -2.64 -8.83
CA ALA A 242 2.52 -2.74 -7.85
C ALA A 242 3.31 -4.06 -8.01
N LEU A 243 2.65 -5.17 -8.32
CA LEU A 243 3.31 -6.44 -8.66
C LEU A 243 4.20 -6.34 -9.90
N ASN A 244 3.92 -5.36 -10.77
CA ASN A 244 4.71 -5.00 -11.95
C ASN A 244 5.72 -3.86 -11.69
N LYS A 245 5.95 -3.50 -10.42
CA LYS A 245 6.84 -2.41 -9.95
C LYS A 245 6.39 -1.02 -10.37
N VAL A 246 5.07 -0.84 -10.46
CA VAL A 246 4.43 0.46 -10.67
C VAL A 246 3.51 0.71 -9.49
N GLU A 247 4.12 1.03 -8.34
CA GLU A 247 3.42 1.33 -7.10
C GLU A 247 2.77 2.72 -7.17
N THR A 248 1.59 2.88 -7.78
CA THR A 248 0.96 4.21 -7.94
C THR A 248 0.52 4.84 -6.61
N VAL A 249 0.18 6.13 -6.61
CA VAL A 249 -0.47 6.76 -5.44
C VAL A 249 -1.85 6.14 -5.15
N PRO A 250 -2.34 6.18 -3.90
CA PRO A 250 -3.70 5.80 -3.55
C PRO A 250 -4.76 6.70 -4.19
N TYR A 251 -6.00 6.21 -4.26
CA TYR A 251 -7.13 6.93 -4.87
C TYR A 251 -7.32 8.32 -4.27
N LEU A 252 -7.40 8.40 -2.93
CA LEU A 252 -7.63 9.65 -2.20
C LEU A 252 -6.48 10.66 -2.38
N VAL A 253 -5.23 10.21 -2.29
CA VAL A 253 -4.05 11.09 -2.47
C VAL A 253 -4.11 11.82 -3.81
N ARG A 254 -4.50 11.11 -4.88
CA ARG A 254 -4.61 11.70 -6.21
C ARG A 254 -5.72 12.75 -6.29
N ILE A 255 -6.92 12.45 -5.81
CA ILE A 255 -8.05 13.39 -5.90
C ILE A 255 -7.90 14.58 -4.93
N CYS A 256 -7.23 14.39 -3.78
CA CYS A 256 -6.87 15.47 -2.85
C CYS A 256 -5.92 16.50 -3.52
N LYS A 257 -5.10 16.06 -4.47
CA LYS A 257 -4.25 16.93 -5.30
C LYS A 257 -4.98 17.55 -6.49
N GLY A 258 -6.31 17.40 -6.59
CA GLY A 258 -7.12 17.94 -7.69
C GLY A 258 -6.93 17.21 -9.02
N LEU A 259 -6.39 15.98 -9.00
CA LEU A 259 -6.18 15.16 -10.19
C LEU A 259 -7.29 14.11 -10.29
N ASP A 260 -7.66 13.71 -11.51
CA ASP A 260 -8.64 12.65 -11.73
C ASP A 260 -8.00 11.34 -12.24
N TRP A 261 -8.80 10.28 -12.21
CA TRP A 261 -8.40 8.93 -12.68
C TRP A 261 -8.83 8.63 -14.12
N LYS A 262 -9.40 9.60 -14.86
CA LYS A 262 -9.93 9.39 -16.23
C LYS A 262 -8.94 8.73 -17.19
N PRO A 263 -7.62 9.00 -17.13
CA PRO A 263 -6.66 8.34 -18.01
C PRO A 263 -6.67 6.81 -17.88
N TRP A 264 -7.13 6.26 -16.76
CA TRP A 264 -7.22 4.83 -16.51
C TRP A 264 -8.68 4.37 -16.40
N HIS A 265 -9.26 3.98 -17.55
CA HIS A 265 -10.69 3.67 -17.68
C HIS A 265 -11.20 2.71 -16.60
N LEU A 266 -10.53 1.56 -16.42
CA LEU A 266 -10.95 0.55 -15.45
C LEU A 266 -10.88 1.02 -13.99
N VAL A 267 -10.14 2.09 -13.66
CA VAL A 267 -10.20 2.69 -12.33
C VAL A 267 -11.35 3.71 -12.24
N TYR A 268 -11.50 4.55 -13.28
CA TYR A 268 -12.42 5.68 -13.28
C TYR A 268 -13.89 5.34 -13.54
N ALA A 269 -14.17 4.31 -14.33
CA ALA A 269 -15.52 3.93 -14.74
C ALA A 269 -16.44 3.69 -13.54
N LYS A 270 -17.74 3.92 -13.70
CA LYS A 270 -18.73 3.43 -12.73
C LYS A 270 -18.96 1.94 -12.94
N ASP A 271 -19.42 1.24 -11.90
CA ASP A 271 -19.72 -0.19 -12.02
C ASP A 271 -20.76 -0.49 -13.11
N SER A 272 -21.72 0.41 -13.34
CA SER A 272 -22.72 0.30 -14.40
C SER A 272 -22.18 0.56 -15.82
N GLU A 273 -20.96 1.05 -15.96
CA GLU A 273 -20.32 1.38 -17.24
C GLU A 273 -19.40 0.26 -17.74
N LEU A 274 -19.09 -0.74 -16.89
CA LEU A 274 -18.24 -1.86 -17.25
C LEU A 274 -18.96 -2.87 -18.15
N THR A 275 -18.23 -3.36 -19.14
CA THR A 275 -18.65 -4.46 -20.02
C THR A 275 -18.43 -5.83 -19.36
N ASP A 276 -19.10 -6.86 -19.88
CA ASP A 276 -18.92 -8.24 -19.42
C ASP A 276 -17.47 -8.73 -19.68
N GLU A 277 -16.85 -8.28 -20.76
CA GLU A 277 -15.44 -8.57 -21.09
C GLU A 277 -14.48 -7.95 -20.06
N GLU A 278 -14.73 -6.70 -19.64
CA GLU A 278 -13.92 -6.03 -18.62
C GLU A 278 -14.09 -6.66 -17.23
N LEU A 279 -15.32 -7.03 -16.87
CA LEU A 279 -15.57 -7.78 -15.64
C LEU A 279 -14.85 -9.13 -15.66
N SER A 280 -14.91 -9.85 -16.77
CA SER A 280 -14.19 -11.12 -16.95
C SER A 280 -12.67 -10.94 -16.89
N LEU A 281 -12.16 -9.83 -17.41
CA LEU A 281 -10.75 -9.47 -17.29
C LEU A 281 -10.38 -9.21 -15.83
N LEU A 282 -11.19 -8.46 -15.07
CA LEU A 282 -10.95 -8.19 -13.65
C LEU A 282 -11.01 -9.47 -12.81
N ASP A 283 -11.97 -10.37 -13.07
CA ASP A 283 -12.07 -11.69 -12.43
C ASP A 283 -10.78 -12.51 -12.68
N LYS A 284 -10.29 -12.53 -13.92
CA LYS A 284 -9.01 -13.16 -14.27
C LYS A 284 -7.82 -12.52 -13.54
N ILE A 285 -7.77 -11.20 -13.44
CA ILE A 285 -6.67 -10.49 -12.77
C ILE A 285 -6.67 -10.79 -11.27
N ALA A 286 -7.85 -10.82 -10.64
CA ALA A 286 -7.99 -11.22 -9.25
C ALA A 286 -7.45 -12.65 -9.01
N ASP A 287 -7.78 -13.60 -9.88
CA ASP A 287 -7.22 -14.96 -9.79
C ASP A 287 -5.69 -14.96 -9.86
N LEU A 288 -5.10 -14.21 -10.78
CA LEU A 288 -3.65 -14.14 -10.92
C LEU A 288 -2.98 -13.54 -9.68
N THR A 289 -3.54 -12.49 -9.08
CA THR A 289 -2.91 -11.78 -7.94
C THR A 289 -3.05 -12.49 -6.60
N THR A 290 -3.94 -13.48 -6.49
CA THR A 290 -4.06 -14.31 -5.27
C THR A 290 -2.93 -15.35 -5.13
N ASP A 291 -2.32 -15.78 -6.23
CA ASP A 291 -1.14 -16.67 -6.23
C ASP A 291 -0.07 -16.12 -7.19
N VAL A 292 0.60 -15.06 -6.73
CA VAL A 292 1.55 -14.27 -7.53
C VAL A 292 2.70 -15.11 -8.07
N ASP A 293 3.26 -16.00 -7.26
CA ASP A 293 4.50 -16.70 -7.59
C ASP A 293 4.27 -17.76 -8.66
N THR A 294 3.17 -18.52 -8.55
CA THR A 294 2.75 -19.47 -9.58
C THR A 294 2.37 -18.76 -10.88
N ASN A 295 1.75 -17.58 -10.77
CA ASN A 295 1.23 -16.83 -11.92
C ASN A 295 2.19 -15.75 -12.44
N PHE A 296 3.44 -15.71 -11.98
CA PHE A 296 4.37 -14.61 -12.23
C PHE A 296 4.45 -14.20 -13.71
N TYR A 297 4.69 -15.15 -14.62
CA TYR A 297 4.80 -14.83 -16.05
C TYR A 297 3.48 -14.35 -16.65
N LYS A 298 2.34 -14.90 -16.21
CA LYS A 298 1.01 -14.47 -16.69
C LYS A 298 0.69 -13.05 -16.23
N ILE A 299 1.06 -12.69 -15.00
CA ILE A 299 0.94 -11.33 -14.47
C ILE A 299 1.76 -10.36 -15.33
N ARG A 300 3.03 -10.71 -15.59
CA ARG A 300 3.95 -9.90 -16.41
C ARG A 300 3.44 -9.75 -17.84
N GLU A 301 3.03 -10.85 -18.46
CA GLU A 301 2.51 -10.87 -19.83
C GLU A 301 1.23 -10.03 -19.94
N ALA A 302 0.26 -10.24 -19.04
CA ALA A 302 -0.99 -9.47 -19.05
C ALA A 302 -0.73 -7.97 -18.88
N TYR A 303 0.17 -7.58 -17.99
CA TYR A 303 0.54 -6.17 -17.82
C TYR A 303 1.22 -5.60 -19.07
N LEU A 304 2.13 -6.33 -19.71
CA LEU A 304 2.87 -5.82 -20.88
C LEU A 304 2.05 -5.77 -22.17
N THR A 305 1.00 -6.59 -22.28
CA THR A 305 0.24 -6.78 -23.53
C THR A 305 -1.14 -6.14 -23.51
N ASN A 306 -1.71 -5.86 -22.34
CA ASN A 306 -3.03 -5.26 -22.21
C ASN A 306 -2.93 -3.81 -21.67
N LYS A 307 -3.25 -2.84 -22.53
CA LYS A 307 -3.19 -1.42 -22.20
C LYS A 307 -4.19 -0.98 -21.13
N ASP A 308 -5.31 -1.68 -20.98
CA ASP A 308 -6.32 -1.33 -19.97
C ASP A 308 -5.82 -1.66 -18.55
N LEU A 309 -4.83 -2.56 -18.43
CA LEU A 309 -4.20 -2.93 -17.17
C LEU A 309 -2.93 -2.12 -16.86
N THR A 310 -2.32 -1.50 -17.86
CA THR A 310 -1.12 -0.67 -17.66
C THR A 310 -1.49 0.67 -17.05
N VAL A 311 -0.66 1.13 -16.12
CA VAL A 311 -0.83 2.47 -15.55
C VAL A 311 -0.46 3.51 -16.61
N PRO A 312 -1.35 4.45 -16.93
CA PRO A 312 -1.04 5.55 -17.83
C PRO A 312 0.11 6.43 -17.31
N ASP A 313 0.98 6.90 -18.21
CA ASP A 313 2.13 7.77 -17.87
C ASP A 313 1.72 9.04 -17.11
N GLU A 314 0.54 9.58 -17.40
CA GLU A 314 0.00 10.74 -16.69
C GLU A 314 -0.20 10.47 -15.19
N ILE A 315 -0.57 9.24 -14.83
CA ILE A 315 -0.78 8.86 -13.43
C ILE A 315 0.55 8.79 -12.68
N ILE A 316 1.59 8.24 -13.31
CA ILE A 316 2.93 8.07 -12.72
C ILE A 316 3.89 9.23 -13.01
N SER A 317 3.38 10.32 -13.57
CA SER A 317 4.14 11.55 -13.73
C SER A 317 4.61 12.05 -12.36
N ARG A 318 5.90 12.34 -12.27
CA ARG A 318 6.58 12.84 -11.06
C ARG A 318 6.14 14.28 -10.80
#